data_AF-A0A6B2L5M1-F1
#
_entry.id   AF-A0A6B2L5M1-F1
#
_cell.length_a   1.000
_cell.length_b   1.000
_cell.length_c   1.000
_cell.angle_alpha   90.00
_cell.angle_beta   90.00
_cell.angle_gamma   90.00
#
_symmetry.space_group_name_H-M   'P 1'
#
loop_
_entity.id
_entity.type
_entity.pdbx_description
1 polymer ?
#
loop_
_entity_poly.entity_id
_entity_poly.type
_entity_poly.pdbx_seq_one_letter_code
_entity_poly.pdbx_strand_id
1 'polypeptide(L)'
;MSSRRNFVFWLNDLAQCVTGIHKTKHTELVDVVFTYDWNAKDENELSAYINFLVHLNSAHGHTFIKKTFENVVSKFKPPSETEDKKKTEPKKDTSDPKDPSSRFTYLHLLIRKLVSNIPDACGQLSSVIINHFPHKSFPLPIHEAFITNLLKIIDYCPFLREKLIHVIIDRIIQIDVEIKPKEIPDEEENVVEKEKENEDIGVFELEKEEDKIKEELKMQHTENAGKLDQIINILILYIQSCPDKDEIFKILMTVFEQTILTTHQSKYTQFIIFYICQMKYNYVQNFVFKVLLEKVVNPSCPLTIRQAATAYLASFIGRAKFVQTHVVRDVLITLSKEINQYIDTHSDQHPDCEKHGLFYLMVQSLFYIILFKHTTLEEMPASKQFFEDLELSRILP
;
A
#
# COMPACT_ATOMS: atom_id res chain seq x y z
N MET A 1 5.94 31.93 -33.70
CA MET A 1 7.39 31.66 -33.61
C MET A 1 8.17 32.74 -32.85
N SER A 2 7.93 34.04 -33.06
CA SER A 2 8.65 35.13 -32.35
C SER A 2 8.43 35.15 -30.82
N SER A 3 7.19 35.04 -30.33
CA SER A 3 6.90 35.08 -28.88
C SER A 3 7.49 33.91 -28.08
N ARG A 4 7.64 32.73 -28.72
CA ARG A 4 8.21 31.52 -28.12
C ARG A 4 9.74 31.58 -27.96
N ARG A 5 10.45 32.07 -28.99
CA ARG A 5 11.90 32.35 -28.87
C ARG A 5 12.19 33.42 -27.81
N ASN A 6 11.33 34.43 -27.70
CA ASN A 6 11.47 35.45 -26.65
C ASN A 6 11.29 34.86 -25.25
N PHE A 7 10.42 33.86 -25.08
CA PHE A 7 10.24 33.19 -23.80
C PHE A 7 11.49 32.42 -23.35
N VAL A 8 12.12 31.65 -24.25
CA VAL A 8 13.41 30.99 -23.98
C VAL A 8 14.49 32.00 -23.61
N PHE A 9 14.56 33.10 -24.35
CA PHE A 9 15.50 34.19 -24.08
C PHE A 9 15.28 34.79 -22.68
N TRP A 10 14.04 35.12 -22.33
CA TRP A 10 13.69 35.62 -21.00
C TRP A 10 14.01 34.65 -19.87
N LEU A 11 13.74 33.35 -20.05
CA LEU A 11 14.07 32.33 -19.04
C LEU A 11 15.57 32.24 -18.81
N ASN A 12 16.38 32.30 -19.88
CA ASN A 12 17.84 32.26 -19.77
C ASN A 12 18.41 33.51 -19.10
N ASP A 13 17.90 34.70 -19.44
CA ASP A 13 18.33 35.96 -18.82
C ASP A 13 17.91 35.99 -17.33
N LEU A 14 16.67 35.61 -17.02
CA LEU A 14 16.19 35.52 -15.64
C LEU A 14 16.98 34.48 -14.83
N ALA A 15 17.41 33.38 -15.46
CA ALA A 15 18.24 32.37 -14.82
C ALA A 15 19.62 32.93 -14.38
N GLN A 16 20.15 33.94 -15.08
CA GLN A 16 21.40 34.61 -14.70
C GLN A 16 21.19 35.61 -13.54
N CYS A 17 19.98 36.11 -13.35
CA CYS A 17 19.64 37.13 -12.35
C CYS A 17 18.81 36.60 -11.17
N VAL A 18 18.77 35.28 -10.95
CA VAL A 18 17.93 34.65 -9.91
C VAL A 18 18.17 35.17 -8.49
N THR A 19 19.38 35.64 -8.17
CA THR A 19 19.70 36.24 -6.86
C THR A 19 18.88 37.51 -6.55
N GLY A 20 18.43 38.23 -7.58
CA GLY A 20 17.57 39.42 -7.43
C GLY A 20 16.08 39.11 -7.27
N ILE A 21 15.65 37.85 -7.46
CA ILE A 21 14.24 37.46 -7.41
C ILE A 21 13.79 37.25 -5.95
N HIS A 22 13.34 38.33 -5.31
CA HIS A 22 12.76 38.25 -3.97
C HIS A 22 11.29 37.78 -3.95
N LYS A 23 10.96 36.90 -2.99
CA LYS A 23 9.60 36.37 -2.76
C LYS A 23 8.53 37.45 -2.60
N THR A 24 8.87 38.56 -1.94
CA THR A 24 7.92 39.63 -1.57
C THR A 24 7.70 40.66 -2.66
N LYS A 25 8.66 40.83 -3.58
CA LYS A 25 8.62 41.86 -4.63
C LYS A 25 8.24 41.32 -6.00
N HIS A 26 8.49 40.04 -6.24
CA HIS A 26 8.30 39.42 -7.55
C HIS A 26 7.32 38.23 -7.50
N THR A 27 6.34 38.28 -6.59
CA THR A 27 5.38 37.18 -6.38
C THR A 27 4.60 36.87 -7.66
N GLU A 28 4.12 37.91 -8.36
CA GLU A 28 3.37 37.77 -9.62
C GLU A 28 4.19 37.10 -10.72
N LEU A 29 5.47 37.49 -10.86
CA LEU A 29 6.37 36.87 -11.83
C LEU A 29 6.53 35.37 -11.52
N VAL A 30 6.78 35.05 -10.26
CA VAL A 30 6.94 33.66 -9.81
C VAL A 30 5.65 32.86 -10.02
N ASP A 31 4.48 33.43 -9.73
CA ASP A 31 3.18 32.80 -9.95
C ASP A 31 2.95 32.49 -11.43
N VAL A 32 3.18 33.47 -12.31
CA VAL A 32 3.05 33.29 -13.77
C VAL A 32 4.00 32.19 -14.26
N VAL A 33 5.25 32.17 -13.79
CA VAL A 33 6.22 31.14 -14.16
C VAL A 33 5.74 29.75 -13.73
N PHE A 34 5.19 29.59 -12.51
CA PHE A 34 4.67 28.30 -12.05
C PHE A 34 3.39 27.84 -12.77
N THR A 35 2.67 28.73 -13.46
CA THR A 35 1.52 28.37 -14.31
C THR A 35 1.89 27.80 -15.68
N TYR A 36 3.19 27.68 -15.98
CA TYR A 36 3.66 27.15 -17.25
C TYR A 36 3.14 25.72 -17.53
N ASP A 37 2.73 25.49 -18.77
CA ASP A 37 2.19 24.21 -19.22
C ASP A 37 3.32 23.21 -19.53
N TRP A 38 3.42 22.18 -18.71
CA TRP A 38 4.36 21.08 -18.88
C TRP A 38 4.08 20.20 -20.11
N ASN A 39 2.94 20.37 -20.78
CA ASN A 39 2.62 19.70 -22.05
C ASN A 39 3.19 20.42 -23.29
N ALA A 40 4.05 21.43 -23.11
CA ALA A 40 4.68 22.16 -24.21
C ALA A 40 5.47 21.22 -25.15
N LYS A 41 5.38 21.48 -26.46
CA LYS A 41 5.98 20.62 -27.50
C LYS A 41 7.44 20.93 -27.84
N ASP A 42 8.00 22.03 -27.33
CA ASP A 42 9.37 22.45 -27.64
C ASP A 42 10.33 22.02 -26.51
N GLU A 43 11.24 21.10 -26.84
CA GLU A 43 12.25 20.59 -25.89
C GLU A 43 13.19 21.70 -25.40
N ASN A 44 13.47 22.71 -26.23
CA ASN A 44 14.34 23.82 -25.84
C ASN A 44 13.65 24.72 -24.81
N GLU A 45 12.33 24.94 -24.95
CA GLU A 45 11.53 25.69 -23.97
C GLU A 45 11.49 24.96 -22.63
N LEU A 46 11.20 23.66 -22.64
CA LEU A 46 11.16 22.83 -21.44
C LEU A 46 12.53 22.76 -20.75
N SER A 47 13.61 22.61 -21.52
CA SER A 47 14.98 22.57 -20.99
C SER A 47 15.38 23.91 -20.35
N ALA A 48 15.10 25.04 -21.02
CA ALA A 48 15.34 26.37 -20.47
C ALA A 48 14.53 26.61 -19.19
N TYR A 49 13.27 26.18 -19.17
CA TYR A 49 12.39 26.29 -18.00
C TYR A 49 12.90 25.45 -16.82
N ILE A 50 13.30 24.20 -17.05
CA ILE A 50 13.91 23.35 -16.02
C ILE A 50 15.18 24.00 -15.47
N ASN A 51 16.05 24.53 -16.34
CA ASN A 51 17.28 25.18 -15.91
C ASN A 51 16.98 26.44 -15.09
N PHE A 52 16.00 27.25 -15.50
CA PHE A 52 15.55 28.39 -14.70
C PHE A 52 15.06 27.97 -13.31
N LEU A 53 14.20 26.94 -13.21
CA LEU A 53 13.71 26.46 -11.92
C LEU A 53 14.82 25.89 -11.03
N VAL A 54 15.81 25.21 -11.61
CA VAL A 54 16.98 24.74 -10.86
C VAL A 54 17.78 25.92 -10.32
N HIS A 55 18.10 26.93 -11.14
CA HIS A 55 18.82 28.12 -10.67
C HIS A 55 18.04 28.90 -9.61
N LEU A 56 16.73 29.05 -9.78
CA LEU A 56 15.85 29.73 -8.83
C LEU A 56 15.86 29.04 -7.47
N ASN A 57 15.73 27.71 -7.46
CA ASN A 57 15.74 26.93 -6.23
C ASN A 57 17.14 26.81 -5.62
N SER A 58 18.22 26.78 -6.42
CA SER A 58 19.58 26.84 -5.88
C SER A 58 19.89 28.16 -5.20
N ALA A 59 19.41 29.28 -5.75
CA ALA A 59 19.61 30.62 -5.17
C ALA A 59 18.74 30.86 -3.92
N HIS A 60 17.53 30.28 -3.88
CA HIS A 60 16.53 30.50 -2.82
C HIS A 60 15.99 29.20 -2.25
N GLY A 61 16.91 28.29 -1.87
CA GLY A 61 16.63 26.89 -1.49
C GLY A 61 15.47 26.65 -0.54
N HIS A 62 15.29 27.50 0.47
CA HIS A 62 14.22 27.31 1.46
C HIS A 62 12.86 27.91 1.04
N THR A 63 12.83 28.79 0.05
CA THR A 63 11.64 29.61 -0.22
C THR A 63 10.74 29.05 -1.31
N PHE A 64 11.34 28.58 -2.40
CA PHE A 64 10.59 28.16 -3.60
C PHE A 64 10.56 26.65 -3.81
N ILE A 65 11.37 25.87 -3.07
CA ILE A 65 11.49 24.42 -3.30
C ILE A 65 10.18 23.69 -3.05
N LYS A 66 9.51 24.01 -1.95
CA LYS A 66 8.21 23.43 -1.60
C LYS A 66 7.19 23.71 -2.70
N LYS A 67 7.06 24.98 -3.12
CA LYS A 67 6.16 25.39 -4.20
C LYS A 67 6.49 24.73 -5.54
N THR A 68 7.78 24.54 -5.83
CA THR A 68 8.23 23.83 -7.04
C THR A 68 7.80 22.38 -7.02
N PHE A 69 8.00 21.68 -5.89
CA PHE A 69 7.54 20.31 -5.73
C PHE A 69 6.01 20.21 -5.75
N GLU A 70 5.28 21.14 -5.13
CA GLU A 70 3.81 21.17 -5.19
C GLU A 70 3.33 21.28 -6.64
N ASN A 71 3.93 22.18 -7.43
CA ASN A 71 3.61 22.30 -8.85
C ASN A 71 3.87 20.98 -9.59
N VAL A 72 5.04 20.37 -9.39
CA VAL A 72 5.41 19.12 -10.07
C VAL A 72 4.51 17.95 -9.67
N VAL A 73 4.34 17.72 -8.36
CA VAL A 73 3.56 16.59 -7.82
C VAL A 73 2.07 16.74 -8.15
N SER A 74 1.54 17.96 -8.22
CA SER A 74 0.14 18.19 -8.65
C SER A 74 -0.13 17.69 -10.07
N LYS A 75 0.92 17.60 -10.92
CA LYS A 75 0.86 17.12 -12.30
C LYS A 75 1.13 15.63 -12.45
N PHE A 76 1.29 14.87 -11.36
CA PHE A 76 1.36 13.40 -11.37
C PHE A 76 -0.01 12.73 -11.57
N LYS A 77 -0.81 13.29 -12.48
CA LYS A 77 -2.15 12.79 -12.84
C LYS A 77 -2.24 12.77 -14.36
N PRO A 78 -2.95 11.82 -14.97
CA PRO A 78 -3.15 11.85 -16.42
C PRO A 78 -3.76 13.20 -16.83
N PRO A 79 -3.41 13.74 -18.02
CA PRO A 79 -4.09 14.94 -18.53
C PRO A 79 -5.58 14.65 -18.60
N SER A 80 -6.38 15.47 -17.89
CA SER A 80 -7.83 15.29 -17.85
C SER A 80 -8.41 15.51 -19.24
N GLU A 81 -9.28 14.61 -19.70
CA GLU A 81 -10.02 14.75 -20.97
C GLU A 81 -10.79 16.07 -21.07
N THR A 82 -11.06 16.74 -19.94
CA THR A 82 -11.70 18.05 -19.88
C THR A 82 -10.80 19.22 -20.29
N GLU A 83 -9.47 19.11 -20.23
CA GLU A 83 -8.57 20.18 -20.70
C GLU A 83 -8.48 20.23 -22.23
N ASP A 84 -8.67 19.09 -22.90
CA ASP A 84 -8.64 19.01 -24.37
C ASP A 84 -9.90 19.59 -25.04
N LYS A 85 -11.06 19.56 -24.38
CA LYS A 85 -12.31 20.10 -24.97
C LYS A 85 -12.33 21.63 -25.09
N LYS A 86 -11.46 22.37 -24.40
CA LYS A 86 -11.39 23.84 -24.49
C LYS A 86 -10.39 24.35 -25.53
N LYS A 87 -9.60 23.49 -26.18
CA LYS A 87 -8.68 23.89 -27.24
C LYS A 87 -8.51 22.79 -28.27
N THR A 88 -9.47 22.62 -29.18
CA THR A 88 -9.23 22.53 -30.65
C THR A 88 -10.51 22.16 -31.41
N GLU A 89 -10.79 22.93 -32.45
CA GLU A 89 -11.65 22.53 -33.57
C GLU A 89 -11.13 21.22 -34.21
N PRO A 90 -12.01 20.40 -34.81
CA PRO A 90 -11.62 19.11 -35.35
C PRO A 90 -10.87 19.31 -36.67
N LYS A 91 -9.54 19.22 -36.65
CA LYS A 91 -8.77 18.89 -37.85
C LYS A 91 -8.25 17.47 -37.75
N LYS A 92 -8.91 16.60 -38.52
CA LYS A 92 -8.38 15.33 -38.99
C LYS A 92 -7.06 15.61 -39.69
N ASP A 93 -5.96 15.14 -39.13
CA ASP A 93 -4.86 14.56 -39.87
C ASP A 93 -4.07 13.62 -38.96
N THR A 94 -3.67 12.52 -39.58
CA THR A 94 -3.03 11.31 -39.08
C THR A 94 -1.69 11.54 -38.39
N SER A 95 -1.55 11.07 -37.15
CA SER A 95 -0.42 10.29 -36.59
C SER A 95 -0.33 10.46 -35.07
N ASP A 96 -0.49 9.33 -34.37
CA ASP A 96 -0.19 9.03 -32.98
C ASP A 96 -0.97 9.70 -31.82
N PRO A 97 -1.63 8.90 -30.95
CA PRO A 97 -2.18 9.37 -29.70
C PRO A 97 -1.02 9.69 -28.74
N LYS A 98 -0.93 10.98 -28.37
CA LYS A 98 -0.39 11.53 -27.11
C LYS A 98 0.44 10.55 -26.26
N ASP A 99 1.73 10.82 -26.08
CA ASP A 99 2.56 10.06 -25.11
C ASP A 99 2.64 10.81 -23.75
N PRO A 100 1.88 10.42 -22.73
CA PRO A 100 2.06 10.86 -21.35
C PRO A 100 3.51 10.74 -20.84
N SER A 101 4.30 9.83 -21.43
CA SER A 101 5.66 9.51 -20.99
C SER A 101 6.64 10.66 -21.17
N SER A 102 6.46 11.54 -22.17
CA SER A 102 7.36 12.67 -22.38
C SER A 102 7.26 13.69 -21.24
N ARG A 103 6.04 14.06 -20.82
CA ARG A 103 5.83 15.03 -19.73
C ARG A 103 6.41 14.53 -18.41
N PHE A 104 6.07 13.30 -18.01
CA PHE A 104 6.59 12.73 -16.76
C PHE A 104 8.13 12.67 -16.77
N THR A 105 8.73 12.40 -17.92
CA THR A 105 10.20 12.40 -18.06
C THR A 105 10.82 13.75 -17.70
N TYR A 106 10.26 14.88 -18.16
CA TYR A 106 10.74 16.22 -17.79
C TYR A 106 10.50 16.56 -16.32
N LEU A 107 9.35 16.15 -15.75
CA LEU A 107 9.08 16.31 -14.31
C LEU A 107 10.13 15.56 -13.47
N HIS A 108 10.42 14.30 -13.81
CA HIS A 108 11.45 13.53 -13.15
C HIS A 108 12.86 14.10 -13.35
N LEU A 109 13.16 14.65 -14.53
CA LEU A 109 14.43 15.33 -14.78
C LEU A 109 14.62 16.52 -13.85
N LEU A 110 13.58 17.35 -13.65
CA LEU A 110 13.62 18.45 -12.70
C LEU A 110 13.82 17.93 -11.27
N ILE A 111 13.04 16.93 -10.82
CA ILE A 111 13.18 16.37 -9.47
C ILE A 111 14.59 15.86 -9.24
N ARG A 112 15.17 15.12 -10.20
CA ARG A 112 16.55 14.62 -10.11
C ARG A 112 17.56 15.74 -9.92
N LYS A 113 17.48 16.81 -10.73
CA LYS A 113 18.37 17.98 -10.61
C LYS A 113 18.19 18.72 -9.28
N LEU A 114 16.97 18.84 -8.78
CA LEU A 114 16.72 19.51 -7.50
C LEU A 114 17.24 18.69 -6.31
N VAL A 115 17.00 17.37 -6.33
CA VAL A 115 17.46 16.46 -5.28
C VAL A 115 18.99 16.34 -5.25
N SER A 116 19.67 16.39 -6.41
CA SER A 116 21.14 16.36 -6.44
C SER A 116 21.79 17.66 -5.97
N ASN A 117 21.11 18.80 -6.14
CA ASN A 117 21.70 20.12 -5.91
C ASN A 117 21.36 20.70 -4.53
N ILE A 118 20.26 20.27 -3.91
CA ILE A 118 19.75 20.89 -2.68
C ILE A 118 19.66 19.81 -1.57
N PRO A 119 20.42 19.95 -0.46
CA PRO A 119 20.47 18.95 0.60
C PRO A 119 19.11 18.62 1.25
N ASP A 120 18.24 19.61 1.48
CA ASP A 120 16.91 19.41 2.12
C ASP A 120 15.80 19.01 1.12
N ALA A 121 16.12 18.82 -0.16
CA ALA A 121 15.12 18.55 -1.19
C ALA A 121 14.32 17.26 -0.93
N CYS A 122 14.97 16.20 -0.47
CA CYS A 122 14.31 14.90 -0.22
C CYS A 122 13.22 15.01 0.85
N GLY A 123 13.51 15.72 1.96
CA GLY A 123 12.56 15.89 3.06
C GLY A 123 11.33 16.69 2.63
N GLN A 124 11.56 17.80 1.91
CA GLN A 124 10.49 18.62 1.35
C GLN A 124 9.65 17.85 0.31
N LEU A 125 10.30 17.13 -0.61
CA LEU A 125 9.62 16.31 -1.61
C LEU A 125 8.74 15.25 -0.95
N SER A 126 9.25 14.56 0.07
CA SER A 126 8.49 13.56 0.82
C SER A 126 7.24 14.17 1.46
N SER A 127 7.36 15.33 2.12
CA SER A 127 6.24 16.04 2.73
C SER A 127 5.18 16.44 1.69
N VAL A 128 5.62 16.96 0.55
CA VAL A 128 4.72 17.35 -0.54
C VAL A 128 3.99 16.14 -1.12
N ILE A 129 4.68 15.01 -1.35
CA ILE A 129 4.07 13.79 -1.87
C ILE A 129 2.96 13.29 -0.94
N ILE A 130 3.22 13.24 0.37
CA ILE A 130 2.23 12.79 1.36
C ILE A 130 0.98 13.68 1.32
N ASN A 131 1.18 15.00 1.29
CA ASN A 131 0.06 15.96 1.28
C ASN A 131 -0.74 15.95 -0.03
N HIS A 132 -0.13 15.58 -1.15
CA HIS A 132 -0.76 15.55 -2.48
C HIS A 132 -1.18 14.15 -2.92
N PHE A 133 -1.02 13.14 -2.06
CA PHE A 133 -1.38 11.77 -2.40
C PHE A 133 -2.87 11.69 -2.76
N PRO A 134 -3.25 11.08 -3.91
CA PRO A 134 -4.63 10.95 -4.33
C PRO A 134 -5.57 10.44 -3.23
N HIS A 135 -6.72 11.11 -3.07
CA HIS A 135 -7.77 10.63 -2.16
C HIS A 135 -8.32 9.28 -2.66
N LYS A 136 -8.67 8.37 -1.74
CA LYS A 136 -9.18 7.02 -2.05
C LYS A 136 -10.36 6.97 -3.02
N SER A 137 -11.19 8.01 -3.03
CA SER A 137 -12.34 8.16 -3.94
C SER A 137 -11.95 8.52 -5.38
N PHE A 138 -10.70 8.85 -5.66
CA PHE A 138 -10.27 9.17 -7.02
C PHE A 138 -10.22 7.92 -7.90
N PRO A 139 -10.44 8.09 -9.22
CA PRO A 139 -10.48 6.97 -10.17
C PRO A 139 -9.10 6.34 -10.35
N LEU A 140 -9.10 5.07 -10.78
CA LEU A 140 -7.91 4.25 -10.98
C LEU A 140 -6.79 4.93 -11.79
N PRO A 141 -7.04 5.59 -12.95
CA PRO A 141 -5.97 6.19 -13.74
C PRO A 141 -5.14 7.25 -12.99
N ILE A 142 -5.75 7.93 -12.00
CA ILE A 142 -5.05 8.89 -11.16
C ILE A 142 -4.12 8.17 -10.18
N HIS A 143 -4.60 7.10 -9.54
CA HIS A 143 -3.79 6.29 -8.63
C HIS A 143 -2.65 5.60 -9.37
N GLU A 144 -2.92 4.99 -10.52
CA GLU A 144 -1.94 4.31 -11.36
C GLU A 144 -0.81 5.27 -11.78
N ALA A 145 -1.15 6.44 -12.34
CA ALA A 145 -0.15 7.41 -12.74
C ALA A 145 0.65 7.93 -11.55
N PHE A 146 -0.01 8.23 -10.42
CA PHE A 146 0.67 8.76 -9.25
C PHE A 146 1.65 7.73 -8.66
N ILE A 147 1.19 6.49 -8.44
CA ILE A 147 1.99 5.41 -7.87
C ILE A 147 3.15 5.04 -8.79
N THR A 148 2.93 4.94 -10.09
CA THR A 148 4.01 4.65 -11.07
C THR A 148 5.09 5.73 -11.03
N ASN A 149 4.71 7.02 -10.93
CA ASN A 149 5.68 8.10 -10.78
C ASN A 149 6.40 8.05 -9.42
N LEU A 150 5.73 7.67 -8.33
CA LEU A 150 6.39 7.46 -7.03
C LEU A 150 7.42 6.33 -7.08
N LEU A 151 7.07 5.20 -7.67
CA LEU A 151 7.98 4.07 -7.83
C LEU A 151 9.21 4.46 -8.67
N LYS A 152 9.01 5.27 -9.71
CA LYS A 152 10.12 5.84 -10.49
C LYS A 152 10.99 6.81 -9.67
N ILE A 153 10.41 7.56 -8.71
CA ILE A 153 11.20 8.39 -7.76
C ILE A 153 12.12 7.52 -6.91
N ILE A 154 11.61 6.39 -6.41
CA ILE A 154 12.37 5.47 -5.56
C ILE A 154 13.64 4.95 -6.26
N ASP A 155 13.58 4.76 -7.58
CA ASP A 155 14.71 4.22 -8.35
C ASP A 155 15.93 5.15 -8.37
N TYR A 156 15.72 6.47 -8.39
CA TYR A 156 16.81 7.44 -8.38
C TYR A 156 17.00 8.14 -7.02
N CYS A 157 16.08 7.94 -6.07
CA CYS A 157 16.15 8.46 -4.72
C CYS A 157 15.84 7.35 -3.70
N PRO A 158 16.77 6.42 -3.46
CA PRO A 158 16.55 5.27 -2.57
C PRO A 158 16.29 5.69 -1.11
N PHE A 159 16.76 6.85 -0.68
CA PHE A 159 16.48 7.40 0.66
C PHE A 159 14.98 7.58 0.96
N LEU A 160 14.15 7.73 -0.08
CA LEU A 160 12.70 7.86 0.07
C LEU A 160 11.96 6.53 -0.02
N ARG A 161 12.67 5.42 -0.31
CA ARG A 161 12.08 4.10 -0.58
C ARG A 161 11.15 3.63 0.51
N GLU A 162 11.65 3.51 1.74
CA GLU A 162 10.87 3.04 2.90
C GLU A 162 9.61 3.88 3.09
N LYS A 163 9.78 5.20 3.14
CA LYS A 163 8.69 6.13 3.39
C LYS A 163 7.65 6.15 2.26
N LEU A 164 8.06 6.08 0.99
CA LEU A 164 7.12 6.08 -0.14
C LEU A 164 6.39 4.75 -0.28
N ILE A 165 7.06 3.61 -0.04
CA ILE A 165 6.40 2.30 -0.01
C ILE A 165 5.38 2.27 1.11
N HIS A 166 5.72 2.78 2.30
CA HIS A 166 4.78 2.85 3.42
C HIS A 166 3.53 3.65 3.07
N VAL A 167 3.69 4.85 2.48
CA VAL A 167 2.56 5.68 2.05
C VAL A 167 1.70 5.02 0.97
N ILE A 168 2.31 4.26 0.05
CA ILE A 168 1.57 3.48 -0.95
C ILE A 168 0.74 2.38 -0.27
N ILE A 169 1.34 1.62 0.65
CA ILE A 169 0.64 0.56 1.40
C ILE A 169 -0.48 1.14 2.25
N ASP A 170 -0.28 2.27 2.94
CA ASP A 170 -1.31 2.93 3.72
C ASP A 170 -2.52 3.31 2.85
N ARG A 171 -2.30 3.74 1.60
CA ARG A 171 -3.40 3.99 0.66
C ARG A 171 -4.10 2.70 0.23
N ILE A 172 -3.34 1.63 -0.03
CA ILE A 172 -3.88 0.31 -0.38
C ILE A 172 -4.80 -0.18 0.75
N ILE A 173 -4.36 -0.08 2.00
CA ILE A 173 -5.16 -0.45 3.18
C ILE A 173 -6.44 0.37 3.26
N GLN A 174 -6.37 1.69 3.04
CA GLN A 174 -7.55 2.55 3.05
C GLN A 174 -8.59 2.20 1.97
N ILE A 175 -8.15 1.69 0.82
CA ILE A 175 -9.04 1.21 -0.25
C ILE A 175 -9.57 -0.19 0.10
N ASP A 176 -8.71 -1.07 0.61
CA ASP A 176 -9.02 -2.44 1.03
C ASP A 176 -10.12 -2.49 2.10
N VAL A 177 -10.03 -1.66 3.13
CA VAL A 177 -11.04 -1.59 4.21
C VAL A 177 -12.42 -1.14 3.71
N GLU A 178 -12.51 -0.42 2.59
CA GLU A 178 -13.79 -0.04 1.99
C GLU A 178 -14.44 -1.17 1.17
N ILE A 179 -13.68 -2.22 0.84
CA ILE A 179 -14.22 -3.37 0.15
C ILE A 179 -14.91 -4.25 1.20
N LYS A 180 -16.21 -4.01 1.36
CA LYS A 180 -17.05 -5.00 2.03
C LYS A 180 -17.11 -6.23 1.14
N PRO A 181 -16.98 -7.44 1.71
CA PRO A 181 -17.26 -8.63 0.93
C PRO A 181 -18.66 -8.45 0.32
N LYS A 182 -18.83 -8.81 -0.95
CA LYS A 182 -20.15 -9.30 -1.38
C LYS A 182 -20.58 -10.27 -0.29
N GLU A 183 -21.81 -10.18 0.19
CA GLU A 183 -22.42 -11.18 1.06
C GLU A 183 -22.22 -12.57 0.43
N ILE A 184 -21.03 -13.14 0.62
CA ILE A 184 -20.86 -14.56 0.81
C ILE A 184 -21.65 -14.71 2.10
N PRO A 185 -22.77 -15.45 2.09
CA PRO A 185 -23.38 -15.80 3.35
C PRO A 185 -22.28 -16.55 4.11
N ASP A 186 -21.63 -15.85 5.04
CA ASP A 186 -20.89 -16.48 6.10
C ASP A 186 -21.97 -17.26 6.84
N GLU A 187 -22.10 -18.55 6.51
CA GLU A 187 -22.97 -19.49 7.24
C GLU A 187 -22.56 -19.60 8.72
N GLU A 188 -21.51 -18.89 9.14
CA GLU A 188 -20.94 -18.93 10.48
C GLU A 188 -21.23 -17.69 11.35
N GLU A 189 -21.87 -16.62 10.85
CA GLU A 189 -22.22 -15.43 11.68
C GLU A 189 -23.73 -15.22 11.92
N ASN A 190 -24.62 -16.12 11.48
CA ASN A 190 -26.06 -16.05 11.77
C ASN A 190 -26.47 -16.81 13.05
N VAL A 191 -25.79 -16.55 14.16
CA VAL A 191 -26.29 -16.92 15.49
C VAL A 191 -26.09 -15.73 16.40
N VAL A 192 -27.03 -14.79 16.37
CA VAL A 192 -27.68 -14.09 17.50
C VAL A 192 -28.48 -12.92 16.86
N GLU A 193 -29.71 -12.73 17.31
CA GLU A 193 -30.65 -11.64 16.96
C GLU A 193 -31.62 -11.89 15.78
N LYS A 194 -32.52 -12.86 15.95
CA LYS A 194 -33.90 -12.72 15.44
C LYS A 194 -34.92 -13.21 16.46
N GLU A 195 -35.31 -12.33 17.37
CA GLU A 195 -36.64 -12.37 17.99
C GLU A 195 -37.11 -10.94 18.27
N LYS A 196 -38.03 -10.43 17.44
CA LYS A 196 -39.42 -10.12 17.84
C LYS A 196 -40.18 -9.41 16.71
N GLU A 197 -41.32 -10.00 16.39
CA GLU A 197 -42.38 -9.48 15.53
C GLU A 197 -42.99 -8.19 16.12
N ASN A 198 -43.36 -7.21 15.29
CA ASN A 198 -44.77 -6.95 14.95
C ASN A 198 -44.99 -5.67 14.13
N GLU A 199 -45.96 -5.82 13.23
CA GLU A 199 -46.97 -4.86 12.77
C GLU A 199 -46.73 -3.93 11.57
N ASP A 200 -47.53 -4.28 10.56
CA ASP A 200 -47.90 -3.72 9.27
C ASP A 200 -48.32 -2.24 9.31
N ILE A 201 -47.51 -1.32 8.76
CA ILE A 201 -47.94 0.04 8.34
C ILE A 201 -47.16 0.49 7.09
N GLY A 202 -47.79 0.35 5.91
CA GLY A 202 -47.54 1.05 4.64
C GLY A 202 -46.12 1.56 4.31
N VAL A 203 -45.29 0.75 3.64
CA VAL A 203 -43.89 1.07 3.26
C VAL A 203 -43.60 0.82 1.77
N PHE A 204 -44.44 1.32 0.83
CA PHE A 204 -44.20 1.07 -0.61
C PHE A 204 -43.39 2.15 -1.35
N GLU A 205 -42.82 3.15 -0.65
CA GLU A 205 -41.95 4.18 -1.26
C GLU A 205 -40.50 4.22 -0.73
N LEU A 206 -40.17 3.61 0.42
CA LEU A 206 -38.80 3.59 0.97
C LEU A 206 -37.94 2.42 0.45
N GLU A 207 -38.54 1.29 0.06
CA GLU A 207 -37.81 0.11 -0.43
C GLU A 207 -37.06 0.37 -1.76
N LYS A 208 -37.63 1.21 -2.65
CA LYS A 208 -37.01 1.54 -3.95
C LYS A 208 -35.78 2.45 -3.83
N GLU A 209 -35.67 3.23 -2.77
CA GLU A 209 -34.47 4.05 -2.50
C GLU A 209 -33.38 3.20 -1.85
N GLU A 210 -33.74 2.30 -0.94
CA GLU A 210 -32.79 1.34 -0.35
C GLU A 210 -32.16 0.42 -1.39
N ASP A 211 -32.94 -0.07 -2.36
CA ASP A 211 -32.43 -0.95 -3.42
C ASP A 211 -31.46 -0.22 -4.36
N LYS A 212 -31.74 1.05 -4.69
CA LYS A 212 -30.81 1.89 -5.48
C LYS A 212 -29.51 2.15 -4.72
N ILE A 213 -29.59 2.47 -3.42
CA ILE A 213 -28.41 2.68 -2.57
C ILE A 213 -27.59 1.38 -2.48
N LYS A 214 -28.24 0.22 -2.33
CA LYS A 214 -27.58 -1.10 -2.31
C LYS A 214 -26.91 -1.42 -3.65
N GLU A 215 -27.54 -1.11 -4.79
CA GLU A 215 -26.95 -1.29 -6.12
C GLU A 215 -25.74 -0.36 -6.35
N GLU A 216 -25.85 0.91 -5.97
CA GLU A 216 -24.75 1.88 -6.05
C GLU A 216 -23.56 1.47 -5.17
N LEU A 217 -23.82 1.01 -3.93
CA LEU A 217 -22.81 0.45 -3.03
C LEU A 217 -22.13 -0.79 -3.64
N LYS A 218 -22.90 -1.73 -4.21
CA LYS A 218 -22.35 -2.93 -4.87
C LYS A 218 -21.46 -2.57 -6.06
N MET A 219 -21.86 -1.58 -6.86
CA MET A 219 -21.03 -1.07 -7.96
C MET A 219 -19.73 -0.45 -7.42
N GLN A 220 -19.82 0.39 -6.39
CA GLN A 220 -18.66 1.02 -5.76
C GLN A 220 -17.69 -0.01 -5.16
N HIS A 221 -18.18 -1.05 -4.48
CA HIS A 221 -17.32 -2.12 -3.96
C HIS A 221 -16.61 -2.89 -5.08
N THR A 222 -17.31 -3.16 -6.19
CA THR A 222 -16.71 -3.83 -7.35
C THR A 222 -15.64 -2.97 -8.01
N GLU A 223 -15.88 -1.65 -8.12
CA GLU A 223 -14.89 -0.69 -8.63
C GLU A 223 -13.66 -0.62 -7.70
N ASN A 224 -13.87 -0.50 -6.39
CA ASN A 224 -12.78 -0.46 -5.42
C ASN A 224 -11.96 -1.75 -5.41
N ALA A 225 -12.58 -2.92 -5.61
CA ALA A 225 -11.87 -4.19 -5.77
C ALA A 225 -10.99 -4.21 -7.02
N GLY A 226 -11.52 -3.81 -8.19
CA GLY A 226 -10.73 -3.71 -9.42
C GLY A 226 -9.60 -2.69 -9.32
N LYS A 227 -9.86 -1.55 -8.65
CA LYS A 227 -8.86 -0.52 -8.38
C LYS A 227 -7.73 -1.06 -7.49
N LEU A 228 -8.08 -1.79 -6.42
CA LEU A 228 -7.11 -2.37 -5.50
C LEU A 228 -6.22 -3.41 -6.21
N ASP A 229 -6.81 -4.29 -7.01
CA ASP A 229 -6.09 -5.32 -7.77
C ASP A 229 -5.03 -4.70 -8.69
N GLN A 230 -5.42 -3.66 -9.44
CA GLN A 230 -4.48 -2.97 -10.33
C GLN A 230 -3.35 -2.27 -9.56
N ILE A 231 -3.65 -1.62 -8.43
CA ILE A 231 -2.63 -0.98 -7.60
C ILE A 231 -1.66 -2.01 -7.00
N ILE A 232 -2.18 -3.13 -6.47
CA ILE A 232 -1.37 -4.22 -5.94
C ILE A 232 -0.49 -4.80 -7.05
N ASN A 233 -1.04 -5.01 -8.25
CA ASN A 233 -0.29 -5.52 -9.40
C ASN A 233 0.87 -4.59 -9.79
N ILE A 234 0.66 -3.28 -9.82
CA ILE A 234 1.74 -2.30 -10.08
C ILE A 234 2.87 -2.44 -9.04
N LEU A 235 2.52 -2.56 -7.76
CA LEU A 235 3.52 -2.75 -6.70
C LEU A 235 4.23 -4.10 -6.83
N ILE A 236 3.53 -5.18 -7.17
CA ILE A 236 4.12 -6.50 -7.40
C ILE A 236 5.10 -6.47 -8.57
N LEU A 237 4.73 -5.86 -9.69
CA LEU A 237 5.62 -5.69 -10.85
C LEU A 237 6.88 -4.90 -10.48
N TYR A 238 6.73 -3.87 -9.64
CA TYR A 238 7.87 -3.15 -9.09
C TYR A 238 8.77 -4.05 -8.25
N ILE A 239 8.22 -4.80 -7.29
CA ILE A 239 8.97 -5.75 -6.45
C ILE A 239 9.74 -6.77 -7.31
N GLN A 240 9.14 -7.25 -8.40
CA GLN A 240 9.80 -8.17 -9.34
C GLN A 240 11.02 -7.52 -10.01
N SER A 241 10.84 -6.30 -10.53
CA SER A 241 11.88 -5.55 -11.24
C SER A 241 13.00 -5.04 -10.31
N CYS A 242 12.70 -4.85 -9.02
CA CYS A 242 13.65 -4.27 -8.07
C CYS A 242 14.87 -5.20 -7.87
N PRO A 243 16.10 -4.70 -7.98
CA PRO A 243 17.30 -5.50 -7.77
C PRO A 243 17.47 -5.89 -6.30
N ASP A 244 17.20 -4.97 -5.37
CA ASP A 244 17.36 -5.20 -3.93
C ASP A 244 16.05 -5.63 -3.27
N LYS A 245 15.68 -6.90 -3.51
CA LYS A 245 14.49 -7.51 -2.91
C LYS A 245 14.61 -7.67 -1.39
N ASP A 246 15.83 -7.74 -0.85
CA ASP A 246 16.08 -7.91 0.59
C ASP A 246 15.74 -6.63 1.36
N GLU A 247 16.06 -5.47 0.81
CA GLU A 247 15.65 -4.18 1.37
C GLU A 247 14.12 -4.01 1.32
N ILE A 248 13.49 -4.32 0.18
CA ILE A 248 12.04 -4.26 0.03
C ILE A 248 11.35 -5.20 1.04
N PHE A 249 11.87 -6.40 1.24
CA PHE A 249 11.36 -7.33 2.25
C PHE A 249 11.40 -6.72 3.66
N LYS A 250 12.53 -6.13 4.06
CA LYS A 250 12.66 -5.48 5.38
C LYS A 250 11.63 -4.37 5.56
N ILE A 251 11.47 -3.52 4.55
CA ILE A 251 10.48 -2.43 4.55
C ILE A 251 9.07 -3.01 4.71
N LEU A 252 8.72 -4.04 3.94
CA LEU A 252 7.41 -4.68 4.03
C LEU A 252 7.16 -5.36 5.38
N MET A 253 8.19 -5.89 6.05
CA MET A 253 8.05 -6.40 7.43
C MET A 253 7.74 -5.26 8.41
N THR A 254 8.47 -4.14 8.33
CA THR A 254 8.19 -2.96 9.15
C THR A 254 6.75 -2.47 8.96
N VAL A 255 6.30 -2.37 7.70
CA VAL A 255 4.93 -1.96 7.38
C VAL A 255 3.90 -2.98 7.86
N PHE A 256 4.20 -4.28 7.77
CA PHE A 256 3.33 -5.32 8.27
C PHE A 256 3.12 -5.17 9.78
N GLU A 257 4.19 -5.01 10.55
CA GLU A 257 4.12 -4.91 12.00
C GLU A 257 3.43 -3.63 12.48
N GLN A 258 3.67 -2.50 11.79
CA GLN A 258 3.14 -1.20 12.20
C GLN A 258 1.68 -0.98 11.78
N THR A 259 1.28 -1.51 10.62
CA THR A 259 -0.01 -1.14 10.00
C THR A 259 -0.88 -2.35 9.66
N ILE A 260 -0.35 -3.37 8.95
CA ILE A 260 -1.19 -4.48 8.46
C ILE A 260 -1.67 -5.37 9.61
N LEU A 261 -0.78 -5.71 10.55
CA LEU A 261 -1.07 -6.60 11.67
C LEU A 261 -2.19 -6.06 12.58
N THR A 262 -2.26 -4.74 12.73
CA THR A 262 -3.23 -4.04 13.59
C THR A 262 -4.51 -3.63 12.86
N THR A 263 -4.58 -3.81 11.54
CA THR A 263 -5.76 -3.44 10.74
C THR A 263 -6.65 -4.66 10.45
N HIS A 264 -7.56 -4.97 11.37
CA HIS A 264 -8.42 -6.16 11.30
C HIS A 264 -9.35 -6.23 10.08
N GLN A 265 -9.72 -5.10 9.47
CA GLN A 265 -10.64 -5.06 8.33
C GLN A 265 -9.96 -5.22 6.96
N SER A 266 -8.62 -5.24 6.91
CA SER A 266 -7.86 -5.41 5.67
C SER A 266 -7.83 -6.88 5.24
N LYS A 267 -8.29 -7.16 4.03
CA LYS A 267 -8.45 -8.55 3.51
C LYS A 267 -7.46 -8.90 2.41
N TYR A 268 -7.02 -7.91 1.65
CA TYR A 268 -6.23 -8.15 0.44
C TYR A 268 -4.79 -7.64 0.55
N THR A 269 -4.53 -6.61 1.35
CA THR A 269 -3.18 -6.00 1.47
C THR A 269 -2.11 -7.03 1.90
N GLN A 270 -2.47 -7.95 2.79
CA GLN A 270 -1.60 -9.03 3.26
C GLN A 270 -1.08 -9.95 2.15
N PHE A 271 -1.73 -10.00 0.97
CA PHE A 271 -1.20 -10.79 -0.16
C PHE A 271 0.11 -10.23 -0.71
N ILE A 272 0.43 -8.95 -0.46
CA ILE A 272 1.75 -8.39 -0.80
C ILE A 272 2.84 -9.09 0.03
N ILE A 273 2.58 -9.34 1.31
CA ILE A 273 3.49 -10.08 2.21
C ILE A 273 3.59 -11.54 1.78
N PHE A 274 2.45 -12.15 1.44
CA PHE A 274 2.40 -13.52 0.92
C PHE A 274 3.24 -13.66 -0.36
N TYR A 275 3.09 -12.69 -1.27
CA TYR A 275 3.81 -12.64 -2.53
C TYR A 275 5.32 -12.54 -2.33
N ILE A 276 5.81 -11.62 -1.51
CA ILE A 276 7.26 -11.47 -1.34
C ILE A 276 7.87 -12.68 -0.62
N CYS A 277 7.16 -13.26 0.36
CA CYS A 277 7.64 -14.44 1.08
C CYS A 277 7.89 -15.65 0.17
N GLN A 278 7.14 -15.79 -0.92
CA GLN A 278 7.33 -16.91 -1.86
C GLN A 278 8.66 -16.84 -2.62
N MET A 279 9.31 -15.66 -2.66
CA MET A 279 10.49 -15.44 -3.50
C MET A 279 11.77 -16.07 -2.93
N LYS A 280 11.91 -16.12 -1.60
CA LYS A 280 13.07 -16.71 -0.93
C LYS A 280 12.66 -17.43 0.34
N TYR A 281 13.22 -18.62 0.56
CA TYR A 281 13.01 -19.40 1.78
C TYR A 281 13.34 -18.60 3.07
N ASN A 282 14.40 -17.78 3.06
CA ASN A 282 14.77 -16.96 4.21
C ASN A 282 13.70 -15.92 4.59
N TYR A 283 12.90 -15.44 3.63
CA TYR A 283 11.80 -14.51 3.90
C TYR A 283 10.68 -15.20 4.67
N VAL A 284 10.34 -16.44 4.28
CA VAL A 284 9.41 -17.30 5.03
C VAL A 284 9.90 -17.49 6.46
N GLN A 285 11.17 -17.86 6.64
CA GLN A 285 11.76 -18.06 7.97
C GLN A 285 11.67 -16.80 8.83
N ASN A 286 12.04 -15.65 8.28
CA ASN A 286 12.02 -14.39 9.00
C ASN A 286 10.58 -14.00 9.38
N PHE A 287 9.65 -14.04 8.43
CA PHE A 287 8.25 -13.70 8.68
C PHE A 287 7.60 -14.62 9.70
N VAL A 288 7.78 -15.94 9.56
CA VAL A 288 7.18 -16.93 10.46
C VAL A 288 7.79 -16.86 11.86
N PHE A 289 9.12 -16.95 11.98
CA PHE A 289 9.75 -17.10 13.29
C PHE A 289 9.99 -15.78 14.00
N LYS A 290 10.48 -14.75 13.30
CA LYS A 290 10.84 -13.45 13.92
C LYS A 290 9.66 -12.49 13.99
N VAL A 291 8.82 -12.44 12.96
CA VAL A 291 7.73 -11.47 12.93
C VAL A 291 6.50 -12.00 13.67
N LEU A 292 6.06 -13.23 13.39
CA LEU A 292 4.83 -13.79 13.94
C LEU A 292 5.05 -14.58 15.22
N LEU A 293 5.80 -15.69 15.17
CA LEU A 293 5.91 -16.63 16.29
C LEU A 293 6.54 -15.98 17.53
N GLU A 294 7.55 -15.13 17.36
CA GLU A 294 8.13 -14.33 18.46
C GLU A 294 7.08 -13.49 19.19
N LYS A 295 6.11 -12.90 18.48
CA LYS A 295 5.01 -12.16 19.11
C LYS A 295 4.04 -13.10 19.82
N VAL A 296 3.71 -14.24 19.21
CA VAL A 296 2.79 -15.23 19.81
C VAL A 296 3.30 -15.69 21.17
N VAL A 297 4.59 -16.05 21.27
CA VAL A 297 5.19 -16.60 22.50
C VAL A 297 5.57 -15.53 23.53
N ASN A 298 5.82 -14.29 23.12
CA ASN A 298 6.30 -13.24 24.03
C ASN A 298 5.19 -12.73 24.97
N PRO A 299 5.26 -12.98 26.30
CA PRO A 299 4.25 -12.54 27.26
C PRO A 299 4.16 -11.01 27.42
N SER A 300 5.24 -10.29 27.09
CA SER A 300 5.30 -8.83 27.15
C SER A 300 4.58 -8.15 25.98
N CYS A 301 4.20 -8.92 24.93
CA CYS A 301 3.45 -8.40 23.80
C CYS A 301 1.96 -8.22 24.16
N PRO A 302 1.30 -7.12 23.77
CA PRO A 302 -0.13 -6.92 24.01
C PRO A 302 -0.99 -8.08 23.50
N LEU A 303 -1.99 -8.50 24.30
CA LEU A 303 -2.83 -9.67 24.00
C LEU A 303 -3.46 -9.63 22.61
N THR A 304 -3.99 -8.47 22.19
CA THR A 304 -4.61 -8.28 20.87
C THR A 304 -3.63 -8.52 19.72
N ILE A 305 -2.37 -8.07 19.88
CA ILE A 305 -1.30 -8.31 18.90
C ILE A 305 -0.93 -9.78 18.86
N ARG A 306 -0.84 -10.44 20.02
CA ARG A 306 -0.57 -11.90 20.10
C ARG A 306 -1.67 -12.70 19.40
N GLN A 307 -2.94 -12.33 19.61
CA GLN A 307 -4.07 -12.96 18.95
C GLN A 307 -4.02 -12.75 17.43
N ALA A 308 -3.82 -11.51 16.97
CA ALA A 308 -3.68 -11.21 15.55
C ALA A 308 -2.51 -12.00 14.91
N ALA A 309 -1.35 -12.02 15.56
CA ALA A 309 -0.18 -12.76 15.07
C ALA A 309 -0.45 -14.27 15.00
N THR A 310 -1.16 -14.83 15.98
CA THR A 310 -1.56 -16.24 16.00
C THR A 310 -2.46 -16.59 14.80
N ALA A 311 -3.48 -15.75 14.53
CA ALA A 311 -4.36 -15.93 13.38
C ALA A 311 -3.62 -15.80 12.04
N TYR A 312 -2.74 -14.80 11.90
CA TYR A 312 -1.90 -14.65 10.70
C TYR A 312 -0.95 -15.84 10.50
N LEU A 313 -0.33 -16.34 11.58
CA LEU A 313 0.55 -17.51 11.54
C LEU A 313 -0.17 -18.75 11.03
N ALA A 314 -1.32 -19.08 11.61
CA ALA A 314 -2.09 -20.25 11.20
C ALA A 314 -2.58 -20.14 9.75
N SER A 315 -3.13 -18.99 9.39
CA SER A 315 -3.58 -18.69 8.03
C SER A 315 -2.45 -18.83 7.01
N PHE A 316 -1.30 -18.22 7.28
CA PHE A 316 -0.15 -18.22 6.39
C PHE A 316 0.40 -19.63 6.23
N ILE A 317 0.68 -20.34 7.33
CA ILE A 317 1.22 -21.71 7.29
C ILE A 317 0.24 -22.65 6.59
N GLY A 318 -1.05 -22.60 6.91
CA GLY A 318 -2.07 -23.45 6.29
C GLY A 318 -2.22 -23.22 4.78
N ARG A 319 -2.20 -21.96 4.33
CA ARG A 319 -2.50 -21.60 2.91
C ARG A 319 -1.25 -21.56 2.01
N ALA A 320 -0.07 -21.27 2.55
CA ALA A 320 1.15 -21.13 1.76
C ALA A 320 1.71 -22.49 1.31
N LYS A 321 1.57 -22.80 0.01
CA LYS A 321 2.06 -24.05 -0.59
C LYS A 321 3.58 -24.13 -0.67
N PHE A 322 4.27 -22.99 -0.70
CA PHE A 322 5.74 -22.89 -0.78
C PHE A 322 6.46 -23.05 0.57
N VAL A 323 5.71 -23.14 1.69
CA VAL A 323 6.29 -23.36 3.02
C VAL A 323 6.79 -24.81 3.11
N GLN A 324 8.06 -24.97 3.48
CA GLN A 324 8.69 -26.28 3.62
C GLN A 324 8.19 -27.01 4.87
N THR A 325 8.11 -28.34 4.80
CA THR A 325 7.53 -29.20 5.86
C THR A 325 8.18 -28.99 7.22
N HIS A 326 9.50 -28.80 7.30
CA HIS A 326 10.17 -28.60 8.59
C HIS A 326 9.75 -27.28 9.26
N VAL A 327 9.44 -26.22 8.50
CA VAL A 327 8.91 -24.96 9.04
C VAL A 327 7.54 -25.21 9.69
N VAL A 328 6.69 -25.99 9.02
CA VAL A 328 5.38 -26.38 9.56
C VAL A 328 5.56 -27.15 10.88
N ARG A 329 6.50 -28.10 10.90
CA ARG A 329 6.81 -28.90 12.10
C ARG A 329 7.28 -28.03 13.25
N ASP A 330 8.25 -27.15 13.02
CA ASP A 330 8.83 -26.27 14.05
C ASP A 330 7.76 -25.35 14.63
N VAL A 331 6.84 -24.83 13.80
CA VAL A 331 5.69 -24.04 14.25
C VAL A 331 4.74 -24.87 15.12
N LEU A 332 4.35 -26.06 14.67
CA LEU A 332 3.45 -26.95 15.42
C LEU A 332 4.05 -27.37 16.77
N ILE A 333 5.33 -27.73 16.80
CA ILE A 333 6.07 -28.07 18.04
C ILE A 333 6.06 -26.88 19.00
N THR A 334 6.36 -25.67 18.49
CA THR A 334 6.38 -24.47 19.34
C THR A 334 4.98 -24.17 19.89
N LEU A 335 3.94 -24.22 19.06
CA LEU A 335 2.56 -23.99 19.51
C LEU A 335 2.11 -25.04 20.52
N SER A 336 2.35 -26.33 20.25
CA SER A 336 2.00 -27.42 21.19
C SER A 336 2.69 -27.23 22.54
N LYS A 337 3.98 -26.87 22.54
CA LYS A 337 4.72 -26.59 23.79
C LYS A 337 4.09 -25.47 24.59
N GLU A 338 3.76 -24.34 23.96
CA GLU A 338 3.12 -23.20 24.63
C GLU A 338 1.72 -23.56 25.16
N ILE A 339 0.94 -24.33 24.40
CA ILE A 339 -0.39 -24.81 24.79
C ILE A 339 -0.28 -25.73 26.01
N ASN A 340 0.61 -26.71 26.00
CA ASN A 340 0.81 -27.64 27.11
C ASN A 340 1.31 -26.93 28.38
N GLN A 341 2.24 -25.96 28.24
CA GLN A 341 2.68 -25.12 29.36
C GLN A 341 1.52 -24.29 29.95
N TYR A 342 0.60 -23.83 29.10
CA TYR A 342 -0.59 -23.14 29.56
C TYR A 342 -1.52 -24.07 30.36
N ILE A 343 -1.72 -25.30 29.89
CA ILE A 343 -2.51 -26.32 30.60
C ILE A 343 -1.90 -26.62 31.97
N ASP A 344 -0.57 -26.80 32.03
CA ASP A 344 0.15 -27.08 33.29
C ASP A 344 -0.02 -25.99 34.35
N THR A 345 -0.26 -24.75 33.91
CA THR A 345 -0.38 -23.59 34.81
C THR A 345 -1.82 -23.24 35.17
N HIS A 346 -2.81 -23.71 34.40
CA HIS A 346 -4.21 -23.30 34.51
C HIS A 346 -5.22 -24.48 34.56
N SER A 347 -4.77 -25.73 34.79
CA SER A 347 -5.59 -26.95 34.73
C SER A 347 -6.86 -26.94 35.60
N ASP A 348 -6.85 -26.16 36.69
CA ASP A 348 -7.92 -26.16 37.70
C ASP A 348 -8.94 -25.03 37.50
N GLN A 349 -8.85 -24.29 36.39
CA GLN A 349 -9.68 -23.11 36.14
C GLN A 349 -10.88 -23.43 35.24
N HIS A 350 -12.02 -22.79 35.54
CA HIS A 350 -13.23 -22.91 34.73
C HIS A 350 -13.08 -22.24 33.35
N PRO A 351 -13.78 -22.74 32.31
CA PRO A 351 -13.73 -22.14 30.99
C PRO A 351 -14.23 -20.70 31.00
N ASP A 352 -13.45 -19.81 30.40
CA ASP A 352 -13.69 -18.37 30.34
C ASP A 352 -13.06 -17.82 29.05
N CYS A 353 -13.91 -17.38 28.11
CA CYS A 353 -13.48 -16.92 26.79
C CYS A 353 -12.67 -15.63 26.84
N GLU A 354 -12.91 -14.76 27.83
CA GLU A 354 -12.17 -13.50 27.97
C GLU A 354 -10.78 -13.74 28.54
N LYS A 355 -10.66 -14.65 29.52
CA LYS A 355 -9.38 -14.96 30.17
C LYS A 355 -8.49 -15.90 29.35
N HIS A 356 -9.08 -16.91 28.72
CA HIS A 356 -8.36 -17.97 28.00
C HIS A 356 -8.40 -17.81 26.48
N GLY A 357 -8.90 -16.69 25.96
CA GLY A 357 -9.11 -16.48 24.52
C GLY A 357 -7.88 -16.72 23.64
N LEU A 358 -6.68 -16.30 24.08
CA LEU A 358 -5.45 -16.60 23.33
C LEU A 358 -5.11 -18.10 23.33
N PHE A 359 -5.33 -18.79 24.44
CA PHE A 359 -5.13 -20.24 24.53
C PHE A 359 -6.05 -20.97 23.54
N TYR A 360 -7.34 -20.66 23.53
CA TYR A 360 -8.29 -21.23 22.57
C TYR A 360 -7.91 -20.94 21.12
N LEU A 361 -7.45 -19.72 20.84
CA LEU A 361 -6.99 -19.36 19.49
C LEU A 361 -5.72 -20.12 19.08
N MET A 362 -4.77 -20.34 19.99
CA MET A 362 -3.58 -21.15 19.71
C MET A 362 -3.95 -22.61 19.42
N VAL A 363 -4.89 -23.17 20.18
CA VAL A 363 -5.42 -24.52 19.96
C VAL A 363 -6.11 -24.62 18.60
N GLN A 364 -7.01 -23.69 18.29
CA GLN A 364 -7.66 -23.61 16.97
C GLN A 364 -6.63 -23.50 15.85
N SER A 365 -5.60 -22.68 16.04
CA SER A 365 -4.52 -22.46 15.09
C SER A 365 -3.68 -23.70 14.84
N LEU A 366 -3.37 -24.45 15.89
CA LEU A 366 -2.66 -25.73 15.82
C LEU A 366 -3.45 -26.72 14.95
N PHE A 367 -4.75 -26.91 15.25
CA PHE A 367 -5.60 -27.84 14.50
C PHE A 367 -5.85 -27.36 13.07
N TYR A 368 -6.04 -26.05 12.85
CA TYR A 368 -6.17 -25.48 11.51
C TYR A 368 -4.94 -25.80 10.64
N ILE A 369 -3.73 -25.63 11.17
CA ILE A 369 -2.50 -25.97 10.44
C ILE A 369 -2.46 -27.47 10.13
N ILE A 370 -2.76 -28.33 11.11
CA ILE A 370 -2.77 -29.79 10.92
C ILE A 370 -3.76 -30.18 9.82
N LEU A 371 -4.98 -29.66 9.86
CA LEU A 371 -6.03 -29.97 8.87
C LEU A 371 -5.60 -29.55 7.45
N PHE A 372 -5.05 -28.35 7.28
CA PHE A 372 -4.62 -27.87 5.95
C PHE A 372 -3.32 -28.52 5.44
N LYS A 373 -2.47 -29.06 6.33
CA LYS A 373 -1.18 -29.67 5.99
C LYS A 373 -1.13 -31.17 6.22
N HIS A 374 -2.25 -31.83 6.52
CA HIS A 374 -2.30 -33.24 6.90
C HIS A 374 -1.56 -34.15 5.91
N THR A 375 -1.80 -34.00 4.60
CA THR A 375 -1.12 -34.80 3.58
C THR A 375 0.40 -34.69 3.65
N THR A 376 0.90 -33.46 3.75
CA THR A 376 2.34 -33.18 3.86
C THR A 376 2.93 -33.69 5.17
N LEU A 377 2.14 -33.72 6.24
CA LEU A 377 2.56 -34.21 7.55
C LEU A 377 2.52 -35.75 7.63
N GLU A 378 1.58 -36.41 6.97
CA GLU A 378 1.47 -37.88 6.92
C GLU A 378 2.57 -38.52 6.07
N GLU A 379 2.93 -37.88 4.95
CA GLU A 379 3.97 -38.37 4.04
C GLU A 379 5.40 -38.25 4.60
N MET A 380 5.58 -37.56 5.73
CA MET A 380 6.90 -37.32 6.31
C MET A 380 7.49 -38.59 6.96
N PRO A 381 8.83 -38.75 6.94
CA PRO A 381 9.49 -39.78 7.74
C PRO A 381 9.25 -39.52 9.23
N ALA A 382 8.95 -40.58 9.99
CA ALA A 382 8.63 -40.52 11.42
C ALA A 382 7.38 -39.67 11.77
N SER A 383 6.41 -39.57 10.85
CA SER A 383 5.14 -38.86 11.08
C SER A 383 4.43 -39.28 12.38
N LYS A 384 4.37 -40.59 12.67
CA LYS A 384 3.75 -41.11 13.91
C LYS A 384 4.41 -40.55 15.17
N GLN A 385 5.75 -40.64 15.25
CA GLN A 385 6.51 -40.10 16.37
C GLN A 385 6.28 -38.59 16.49
N PHE A 386 6.27 -37.86 15.37
CA PHE A 386 6.01 -36.42 15.37
C PHE A 386 4.64 -36.07 15.98
N PHE A 387 3.57 -36.81 15.66
CA PHE A 387 2.26 -36.57 16.26
C PHE A 387 2.18 -36.98 17.74
N GLU A 388 2.91 -38.04 18.14
CA GLU A 388 3.06 -38.41 19.55
C GLU A 388 3.76 -37.31 20.35
N ASP A 389 4.83 -36.72 19.80
CA ASP A 389 5.60 -35.63 20.41
C ASP A 389 4.79 -34.33 20.58
N LEU A 390 3.70 -34.15 19.83
CA LEU A 390 2.81 -32.99 19.99
C LEU A 390 1.87 -33.10 21.19
N GLU A 391 1.78 -34.27 21.84
CA GLU A 391 0.95 -34.53 23.02
C GLU A 391 -0.53 -34.08 22.86
N LEU A 392 -1.10 -34.23 21.66
CA LEU A 392 -2.45 -33.73 21.34
C LEU A 392 -3.56 -34.28 22.25
N SER A 393 -3.36 -35.46 22.83
CA SER A 393 -4.27 -36.09 23.80
C SER A 393 -4.44 -35.28 25.09
N ARG A 394 -3.48 -34.43 25.44
CA ARG A 394 -3.60 -33.53 26.59
C ARG A 394 -4.52 -32.33 26.32
N ILE A 395 -4.65 -31.97 25.05
CA ILE A 395 -5.42 -30.81 24.59
C ILE A 395 -6.90 -31.18 24.40
N LEU A 396 -7.16 -32.39 23.89
CA LEU A 396 -8.50 -32.96 23.69
C LEU A 396 -8.65 -34.23 24.56
N PRO A 397 -8.97 -34.08 25.86
CA PRO A 397 -9.11 -35.20 26.79
C PRO A 397 -10.31 -36.10 26.51
#